data_AF-A0A449D232-F1
#
_entry.id   AF-A0A449D232-F1
#
_cell.length_a   1.000
_cell.length_b   1.000
_cell.length_c   1.000
_cell.angle_alpha   90.00
_cell.angle_beta   90.00
_cell.angle_gamma   90.00
#
_symmetry.space_group_name_H-M   'P 1'
#
loop_
_entity.id
_entity.type
_entity.pdbx_description
1 polymer ?
#
loop_
_entity_poly.entity_id
_entity_poly.type
_entity_poly.pdbx_seq_one_letter_code
_entity_poly.pdbx_strand_id
1 'polypeptide(L)'
;MGIGSRNVRQRSSARIVRERKPPLSIDRTAPFTGESHNPGHPDHEEYLLELGRATYAAAGLAGIAFDVLRIHGRFESAALYNDPLGTLENRLKGIRPPLDGIDEFLSLLAEARVVRNDLIHALPVKQGLHRRTSKDLSYVRNFYTVESLREARVLFEQALRNGNKVLYSDGGAAIKRWYGDARQ
;
A
#
# COMPACT_ATOMS: atom_id res chain seq x y z
N MET A 1 15.15 62.96 -22.01
CA MET A 1 15.39 61.99 -23.08
C MET A 1 15.51 60.60 -22.46
N GLY A 2 14.65 59.67 -22.88
CA GLY A 2 15.06 58.29 -23.16
C GLY A 2 15.07 57.22 -22.05
N ILE A 3 14.00 56.42 -22.06
CA ILE A 3 13.95 54.93 -21.98
C ILE A 3 14.22 54.26 -20.62
N GLY A 4 13.26 53.42 -20.19
CA GLY A 4 13.55 52.40 -19.18
C GLY A 4 12.35 51.64 -18.60
N SER A 5 11.64 50.88 -19.42
CA SER A 5 10.56 49.95 -19.03
C SER A 5 10.91 49.06 -17.82
N ARG A 6 10.03 48.96 -16.83
CA ARG A 6 9.96 47.79 -15.94
C ARG A 6 8.54 47.24 -15.88
N ASN A 7 8.31 46.25 -16.74
CA ASN A 7 7.25 45.27 -16.60
C ASN A 7 7.42 44.51 -15.29
N VAL A 8 6.63 44.85 -14.28
CA VAL A 8 6.43 43.99 -13.11
C VAL A 8 5.40 42.93 -13.50
N ARG A 9 5.87 41.82 -14.05
CA ARG A 9 5.04 40.61 -14.18
C ARG A 9 4.78 40.08 -12.77
N GLN A 10 3.53 40.23 -12.31
CA GLN A 10 2.96 39.42 -11.24
C GLN A 10 3.19 37.93 -11.59
N ARG A 11 4.03 37.26 -10.81
CA ARG A 11 4.06 35.79 -10.78
C ARG A 11 2.90 35.33 -9.89
N SER A 12 1.74 35.12 -10.50
CA SER A 12 0.69 34.30 -9.91
C SER A 12 1.19 32.87 -9.80
N SER A 13 1.58 32.47 -8.59
CA SER A 13 1.88 31.09 -8.24
C SER A 13 0.59 30.26 -8.34
N ALA A 14 0.31 29.72 -9.53
CA ALA A 14 -0.70 28.70 -9.71
C ALA A 14 -0.25 27.44 -8.96
N ARG A 15 -0.77 27.29 -7.74
CA ARG A 15 -0.66 26.08 -6.92
C ARG A 15 -1.44 25.00 -7.67
N ILE A 16 -0.73 24.08 -8.32
CA ILE A 16 -1.32 22.87 -8.90
C ILE A 16 -1.87 22.05 -7.73
N VAL A 17 -3.17 22.22 -7.46
CA VAL A 17 -3.93 21.34 -6.59
C VAL A 17 -4.06 20.03 -7.35
N ARG A 18 -3.18 19.07 -7.06
CA ARG A 18 -3.39 17.69 -7.48
C ARG A 18 -4.68 17.23 -6.83
N GLU A 19 -5.74 17.08 -7.61
CA GLU A 19 -6.97 16.41 -7.20
C GLU A 19 -6.58 15.05 -6.63
N ARG A 20 -6.70 14.92 -5.30
CA ARG A 20 -6.64 13.61 -4.67
C ARG A 20 -7.92 12.92 -5.07
N LYS A 21 -7.78 11.84 -5.84
CA LYS A 21 -8.85 10.86 -6.06
C LYS A 21 -9.49 10.57 -4.70
N PRO A 22 -10.83 10.70 -4.54
CA PRO A 22 -11.46 10.37 -3.27
C PRO A 22 -11.14 8.91 -2.91
N PRO A 23 -10.91 8.60 -1.63
CA PRO A 23 -10.84 7.20 -1.22
C PRO A 23 -12.14 6.51 -1.67
N LEU A 24 -12.02 5.26 -2.13
CA LEU A 24 -13.15 4.37 -2.46
C LEU A 24 -14.31 4.64 -1.49
N SER A 25 -15.38 5.25 -2.00
CA SER A 25 -16.53 5.63 -1.20
C SER A 25 -17.26 4.36 -0.81
N ILE A 26 -17.08 3.93 0.44
CA ILE A 26 -17.91 2.88 1.02
C ILE A 26 -19.26 3.53 1.34
N ASP A 27 -20.31 3.02 0.69
CA ASP A 27 -21.70 3.45 0.89
C ASP A 27 -22.06 3.39 2.39
N ARG A 28 -22.52 4.52 2.92
CA ARG A 28 -22.81 4.71 4.36
C ARG A 28 -24.26 4.35 4.73
N THR A 29 -25.06 3.82 3.80
CA THR A 29 -26.52 3.71 4.00
C THR A 29 -27.16 2.38 3.61
N ALA A 30 -26.40 1.37 3.18
CA ALA A 30 -26.99 0.06 2.89
C ALA A 30 -27.46 -0.64 4.20
N PRO A 31 -28.71 -1.15 4.26
CA PRO A 31 -29.20 -1.91 5.40
C PRO A 31 -28.32 -3.14 5.64
N PHE A 32 -27.91 -3.30 6.90
CA PHE A 32 -26.87 -4.20 7.36
C PHE A 32 -27.34 -5.67 7.32
N THR A 33 -26.84 -6.47 6.37
CA THR A 33 -27.04 -7.93 6.31
C THR A 33 -25.77 -8.73 6.59
N GLY A 34 -24.67 -8.05 6.96
CA GLY A 34 -23.36 -8.65 7.17
C GLY A 34 -23.15 -9.18 8.59
N GLU A 35 -23.50 -10.45 8.83
CA GLU A 35 -23.25 -11.14 10.10
C GLU A 35 -22.17 -12.22 9.98
N SER A 36 -21.42 -12.29 8.87
CA SER A 36 -20.45 -13.38 8.62
C SER A 36 -19.34 -13.53 9.66
N HIS A 37 -19.04 -12.55 10.49
CA HIS A 37 -18.07 -12.68 11.59
C HIS A 37 -18.67 -13.34 12.85
N ASN A 38 -19.99 -13.49 12.96
CA ASN A 38 -20.66 -14.10 14.12
C ASN A 38 -20.46 -15.62 14.10
N PRO A 39 -20.02 -16.27 15.19
CA PRO A 39 -19.86 -17.73 15.23
C PRO A 39 -21.10 -18.54 14.85
N GLY A 40 -22.30 -17.97 15.00
CA GLY A 40 -23.55 -18.60 14.59
C GLY A 40 -23.95 -18.38 13.12
N HIS A 41 -23.18 -17.60 12.36
CA HIS A 41 -23.47 -17.31 10.95
C HIS A 41 -22.96 -18.43 10.05
N PRO A 42 -23.71 -18.84 8.99
CA PRO A 42 -23.26 -19.87 8.07
C PRO A 42 -21.88 -19.58 7.47
N ASP A 43 -21.58 -18.31 7.20
CA ASP A 43 -20.33 -17.89 6.57
C ASP A 43 -19.17 -17.61 7.55
N HIS A 44 -19.31 -17.97 8.84
CA HIS A 44 -18.28 -17.68 9.85
C HIS A 44 -16.91 -18.26 9.54
N GLU A 45 -16.89 -19.51 9.12
CA GLU A 45 -15.66 -20.18 8.76
C GLU A 45 -15.01 -19.50 7.53
N GLU A 46 -15.81 -19.16 6.51
CA GLU A 46 -15.32 -18.45 5.33
C GLU A 46 -14.74 -17.07 5.70
N TYR A 47 -15.40 -16.35 6.60
CA TYR A 47 -14.91 -15.07 7.10
C TYR A 47 -13.54 -15.20 7.76
N LEU A 48 -13.37 -16.17 8.66
CA LEU A 48 -12.08 -16.41 9.33
C LEU A 48 -10.99 -16.84 8.35
N LEU A 49 -11.33 -17.70 7.38
CA LEU A 49 -10.40 -18.13 6.33
C LEU A 49 -9.97 -16.95 5.47
N GLU A 50 -10.90 -16.09 5.04
CA GLU A 50 -10.58 -14.93 4.22
C GLU A 50 -9.78 -13.88 5.02
N LEU A 51 -10.06 -13.71 6.31
CA LEU A 51 -9.25 -12.87 7.21
C LEU A 51 -7.81 -13.39 7.29
N GLY A 52 -7.62 -14.70 7.43
CA GLY A 52 -6.31 -15.36 7.38
C GLY A 52 -5.59 -15.11 6.06
N ARG A 53 -6.28 -15.25 4.92
CA ARG A 53 -5.70 -15.00 3.59
C ARG A 53 -5.31 -13.53 3.40
N ALA A 54 -6.17 -12.60 3.81
CA ALA A 54 -5.92 -11.17 3.71
C ALA A 54 -4.74 -10.74 4.59
N THR A 55 -4.66 -11.23 5.83
CA THR A 55 -3.54 -10.93 6.73
C THR A 55 -2.22 -11.53 6.25
N TYR A 56 -2.24 -12.73 5.69
CA TYR A 56 -1.06 -13.35 5.06
C TYR A 56 -0.56 -12.51 3.87
N ALA A 57 -1.45 -12.12 2.96
CA ALA A 57 -1.10 -11.25 1.83
C ALA A 57 -0.56 -9.87 2.30
N ALA A 58 -1.17 -9.28 3.32
CA ALA A 58 -0.71 -8.03 3.93
C ALA A 58 0.71 -8.10 4.52
N ALA A 59 1.10 -9.25 5.08
CA ALA A 59 2.46 -9.46 5.59
C ALA A 59 3.51 -9.44 4.46
N GLY A 60 3.15 -9.95 3.28
CA GLY A 60 4.03 -9.97 2.11
C GLY A 60 4.43 -8.60 1.58
N LEU A 61 3.64 -7.54 1.84
CA LEU A 61 3.90 -6.19 1.30
C LEU A 61 5.26 -5.63 1.74
N ALA A 62 5.66 -5.86 2.99
CA ALA A 62 6.98 -5.47 3.47
C ALA A 62 8.08 -6.31 2.84
N GLY A 63 7.86 -7.61 2.68
CA GLY A 63 8.80 -8.52 2.04
C GLY A 63 9.15 -8.10 0.61
N ILE A 64 8.14 -7.81 -0.22
CA ILE A 64 8.41 -7.41 -1.61
C ILE A 64 9.12 -6.04 -1.71
N ALA A 65 8.77 -5.08 -0.84
CA ALA A 65 9.45 -3.79 -0.80
C ALA A 65 10.91 -3.94 -0.34
N PHE A 66 11.15 -4.78 0.66
CA PHE A 66 12.47 -5.15 1.16
C PHE A 66 13.32 -5.80 0.06
N ASP A 67 12.75 -6.74 -0.69
CA ASP A 67 13.43 -7.46 -1.76
C ASP A 67 13.86 -6.54 -2.89
N VAL A 68 12.98 -5.64 -3.33
CA VAL A 68 13.35 -4.65 -4.35
C VAL A 68 14.48 -3.74 -3.86
N LEU A 69 14.45 -3.30 -2.60
CA LEU A 69 15.51 -2.48 -2.01
C LEU A 69 16.84 -3.21 -1.90
N ARG A 70 16.86 -4.45 -1.41
CA ARG A 70 18.13 -5.19 -1.24
C ARG A 70 18.75 -5.56 -2.60
N ILE A 71 17.93 -5.94 -3.59
CA ILE A 71 18.40 -6.45 -4.88
C ILE A 71 18.77 -5.31 -5.83
N HIS A 72 17.87 -4.33 -5.99
CA HIS A 72 18.06 -3.24 -6.94
C HIS A 72 18.67 -2.00 -6.29
N GLY A 73 18.25 -1.70 -5.05
CA GLY A 73 18.80 -0.58 -4.28
C GLY A 73 20.14 -0.88 -3.60
N ARG A 74 20.59 -2.14 -3.60
CA ARG A 74 21.83 -2.62 -2.93
C ARG A 74 21.92 -2.22 -1.46
N PHE A 75 20.78 -2.15 -0.79
CA PHE A 75 20.74 -1.92 0.65
C PHE A 75 21.15 -3.19 1.40
N GLU A 76 21.97 -3.02 2.44
CA GLU A 76 22.26 -4.08 3.39
C GLU A 76 20.97 -4.54 4.09
N SER A 77 20.76 -5.87 4.15
CA SER A 77 19.54 -6.44 4.75
C SER A 77 19.36 -6.00 6.21
N ALA A 78 20.47 -5.91 6.97
CA ALA A 78 20.48 -5.46 8.36
C ALA A 78 19.92 -4.03 8.53
N ALA A 79 20.12 -3.16 7.53
CA ALA A 79 19.64 -1.78 7.57
C ALA A 79 18.13 -1.66 7.30
N LEU A 80 17.48 -2.75 6.87
CA LEU A 80 16.08 -2.78 6.47
C LEU A 80 15.17 -3.53 7.46
N TYR A 81 15.69 -4.43 8.32
CA TYR A 81 14.86 -5.31 9.16
C TYR A 81 13.88 -4.58 10.08
N ASN A 82 14.28 -3.42 10.59
CA ASN A 82 13.46 -2.62 11.50
C ASN A 82 12.64 -1.53 10.80
N ASP A 83 12.73 -1.44 9.47
CA ASP A 83 12.02 -0.42 8.73
C ASP A 83 10.54 -0.78 8.60
N PRO A 84 9.62 0.09 9.08
CA PRO A 84 8.21 -0.10 8.82
C PRO A 84 7.94 0.07 7.32
N LEU A 85 6.82 -0.50 6.84
CA LEU A 85 6.46 -0.48 5.41
C LEU A 85 6.48 0.94 4.80
N GLY A 86 6.09 1.97 5.56
CA GLY A 86 6.16 3.36 5.09
C GLY A 86 7.59 3.88 4.88
N THR A 87 8.56 3.43 5.68
CA THR A 87 9.98 3.75 5.49
C THR A 87 10.54 3.03 4.27
N LEU A 88 10.22 1.74 4.10
CA LEU A 88 10.59 0.98 2.90
C LEU A 88 10.04 1.66 1.63
N GLU A 89 8.75 2.05 1.63
CA GLU A 89 8.13 2.80 0.54
C GLU A 89 8.88 4.10 0.21
N ASN A 90 9.32 4.85 1.24
CA ASN A 90 10.07 6.08 1.03
C ASN A 90 11.47 5.84 0.47
N ARG A 91 12.16 4.77 0.87
CA ARG A 91 13.45 4.39 0.28
C ARG A 91 13.30 3.99 -1.19
N LEU A 92 12.24 3.24 -1.53
CA LEU A 92 11.96 2.83 -2.91
C LEU A 92 11.86 4.03 -3.87
N LYS A 93 11.20 5.12 -3.44
CA LYS A 93 11.12 6.38 -4.21
C LYS A 93 12.50 7.00 -4.51
N GLY A 94 13.48 6.71 -3.66
CA GLY A 94 14.85 7.19 -3.74
C GLY A 94 15.78 6.35 -4.61
N ILE A 95 15.37 5.16 -5.07
CA ILE A 95 16.23 4.29 -5.89
C ILE A 95 16.63 5.00 -7.18
N ARG A 96 17.91 4.92 -7.54
CA ARG A 96 18.46 5.44 -8.80
C ARG A 96 19.39 4.40 -9.45
N PRO A 97 19.31 4.21 -10.79
CA PRO A 97 18.31 4.78 -11.70
C PRO A 97 16.89 4.26 -11.39
N PRO A 98 15.81 4.95 -11.85
CA PRO A 98 14.45 4.44 -11.70
C PRO A 98 14.31 3.04 -12.32
N LEU A 99 13.59 2.15 -11.63
CA LEU A 99 13.29 0.80 -12.12
C LEU A 99 12.05 0.82 -13.00
N ASP A 100 11.99 -0.07 -13.98
CA ASP A 100 10.80 -0.19 -14.82
C ASP A 100 9.59 -0.68 -13.98
N GLY A 101 8.42 -0.08 -14.22
CA GLY A 101 7.19 -0.32 -13.46
C GLY A 101 7.17 0.20 -12.01
N ILE A 102 8.21 0.91 -11.54
CA ILE A 102 8.29 1.32 -10.12
C ILE A 102 7.17 2.27 -9.70
N ASP A 103 6.74 3.17 -10.56
CA ASP A 103 5.73 4.18 -10.23
C ASP A 103 4.35 3.55 -9.99
N GLU A 104 3.96 2.57 -10.81
CA GLU A 104 2.71 1.81 -10.63
C GLU A 104 2.77 1.01 -9.33
N PHE A 105 3.89 0.33 -9.07
CA PHE A 105 4.08 -0.40 -7.81
C PHE A 105 4.00 0.53 -6.60
N LEU A 106 4.66 1.69 -6.62
CA LEU A 106 4.63 2.65 -5.52
C LEU A 106 3.22 3.19 -5.24
N SER A 107 2.44 3.46 -6.29
CA SER A 107 1.06 3.89 -6.15
C SER A 107 0.20 2.82 -5.46
N LEU A 108 0.29 1.57 -5.93
CA LEU A 108 -0.44 0.45 -5.35
C LEU A 108 0.03 0.13 -3.93
N LEU A 109 1.34 0.19 -3.66
CA LEU A 109 1.91 -0.06 -2.34
C LEU A 109 1.44 0.98 -1.32
N ALA A 110 1.33 2.25 -1.71
CA ALA A 110 0.83 3.30 -0.84
C ALA A 110 -0.64 3.06 -0.44
N GLU A 111 -1.49 2.67 -1.39
CA GLU A 111 -2.89 2.31 -1.13
C GLU A 111 -3.00 1.05 -0.26
N ALA A 112 -2.28 -0.01 -0.64
CA ALA A 112 -2.22 -1.27 0.09
C ALA A 112 -1.71 -1.07 1.53
N ARG A 113 -0.73 -0.18 1.75
CA ARG A 113 -0.25 0.15 3.10
C ARG A 113 -1.34 0.79 3.96
N VAL A 114 -2.17 1.66 3.40
CA VAL A 114 -3.29 2.27 4.13
C VAL A 114 -4.28 1.19 4.55
N VAL A 115 -4.72 0.35 3.61
CA VAL A 115 -5.68 -0.73 3.89
C VAL A 115 -5.11 -1.79 4.84
N ARG A 116 -3.83 -2.15 4.71
CA ARG A 116 -3.10 -3.04 5.64
C ARG A 116 -3.14 -2.47 7.06
N ASN A 117 -2.80 -1.20 7.22
CA ASN A 117 -2.78 -0.58 8.54
C ASN A 117 -4.18 -0.51 9.14
N ASP A 118 -5.20 -0.27 8.32
CA ASP A 118 -6.57 -0.33 8.79
C ASP A 118 -6.97 -1.73 9.26
N LEU A 119 -6.60 -2.77 8.53
CA LEU A 119 -6.90 -4.17 8.89
C LEU A 119 -6.18 -4.58 10.18
N ILE A 120 -4.87 -4.31 10.29
CA ILE A 120 -4.06 -4.71 11.45
C ILE A 120 -4.43 -3.93 12.72
N HIS A 121 -4.89 -2.69 12.58
CA HIS A 121 -5.31 -1.84 13.70
C HIS A 121 -6.83 -1.77 13.87
N ALA A 122 -7.59 -2.65 13.20
CA ALA A 122 -9.01 -2.75 13.41
C ALA A 122 -9.28 -3.37 14.78
N LEU A 123 -10.27 -2.82 15.49
CA LEU A 123 -10.75 -3.38 16.74
C LEU A 123 -11.83 -4.41 16.45
N PRO A 124 -11.81 -5.57 17.12
CA PRO A 124 -12.94 -6.48 17.09
C PRO A 124 -14.14 -5.82 17.78
N VAL A 125 -15.27 -5.80 17.10
CA VAL A 125 -16.57 -5.34 17.59
C VAL A 125 -17.61 -6.42 17.35
N LYS A 126 -18.83 -6.22 17.86
CA LYS A 126 -19.94 -7.18 17.69
C LYS A 126 -20.21 -7.50 16.22
N GLN A 127 -19.85 -6.62 15.28
CA GLN A 127 -20.07 -6.72 13.83
C GLN A 127 -18.83 -7.19 13.03
N GLY A 128 -17.71 -7.53 13.67
CA GLY A 128 -16.47 -7.94 12.99
C GLY A 128 -15.34 -6.96 13.27
N LEU A 129 -14.51 -6.64 12.26
CA LEU A 129 -13.38 -5.74 12.44
C LEU A 129 -13.73 -4.30 12.03
N HIS A 130 -13.53 -3.36 12.95
CA HIS A 130 -13.86 -1.95 12.76
C HIS A 130 -12.64 -1.05 12.97
N ARG A 131 -12.41 -0.13 12.03
CA ARG A 131 -11.30 0.83 12.10
C ARG A 131 -11.81 2.26 12.03
N ARG A 132 -11.35 3.09 12.98
CA ARG A 132 -11.42 4.55 12.97
C ARG A 132 -10.06 5.15 13.25
N THR A 133 -9.75 6.29 12.64
CA THR A 133 -8.49 6.99 12.93
C THR A 133 -8.74 8.17 13.86
N SER A 134 -7.77 8.49 14.72
CA SER A 134 -7.83 9.71 15.54
C SER A 134 -7.61 11.00 14.74
N LYS A 135 -7.04 10.88 13.52
CA LYS A 135 -6.75 12.01 12.62
C LYS A 135 -7.99 12.47 11.86
N ASP A 136 -8.91 11.55 11.57
CA ASP A 136 -10.17 11.83 10.89
C ASP A 136 -11.26 10.95 11.51
N LEU A 137 -12.11 11.57 12.34
CA LEU A 137 -13.20 10.89 13.03
C LEU A 137 -14.32 10.43 12.10
N SER A 138 -14.40 10.99 10.89
CA SER A 138 -15.37 10.63 9.84
C SER A 138 -14.89 9.45 8.99
N TYR A 139 -13.59 9.13 9.04
CA TYR A 139 -13.03 7.97 8.38
C TYR A 139 -13.37 6.70 9.15
N VAL A 140 -14.10 5.82 8.49
CA VAL A 140 -14.46 4.50 8.97
C VAL A 140 -14.11 3.49 7.90
N ARG A 141 -13.42 2.40 8.29
CA ARG A 141 -13.28 1.21 7.45
C ARG A 141 -13.77 0.00 8.23
N ASN A 142 -14.62 -0.79 7.58
CA ASN A 142 -15.23 -1.98 8.15
C ASN A 142 -14.75 -3.20 7.37
N PHE A 143 -14.43 -4.28 8.08
CA PHE A 143 -14.19 -5.59 7.50
C PHE A 143 -15.17 -6.60 8.11
N TYR A 144 -16.45 -6.40 7.83
CA TYR A 144 -17.55 -7.15 8.43
C TYR A 144 -17.98 -8.37 7.61
N THR A 145 -17.64 -8.37 6.31
CA THR A 145 -18.05 -9.41 5.36
C THR A 145 -16.84 -10.09 4.73
N VAL A 146 -17.06 -11.31 4.23
CA VAL A 146 -16.08 -12.02 3.39
C VAL A 146 -15.66 -11.13 2.21
N GLU A 147 -16.59 -10.45 1.55
CA GLU A 147 -16.32 -9.57 0.41
C GLU A 147 -15.37 -8.44 0.78
N SER A 148 -15.59 -7.78 1.92
CA SER A 148 -14.73 -6.69 2.38
C SER A 148 -13.29 -7.14 2.66
N LEU A 149 -13.10 -8.37 3.18
CA LEU A 149 -11.79 -8.98 3.37
C LEU A 149 -11.17 -9.40 2.04
N ARG A 150 -11.99 -9.91 1.11
CA ARG A 150 -11.58 -10.30 -0.23
C ARG A 150 -11.10 -9.12 -1.05
N GLU A 151 -11.78 -7.98 -0.99
CA GLU A 151 -11.34 -6.72 -1.61
C GLU A 151 -9.97 -6.30 -1.09
N ALA A 152 -9.78 -6.32 0.23
CA ALA A 152 -8.49 -6.01 0.86
C ALA A 152 -7.39 -6.99 0.40
N ARG A 153 -7.67 -8.29 0.40
CA ARG A 153 -6.74 -9.32 -0.09
C ARG A 153 -6.36 -9.09 -1.55
N VAL A 154 -7.33 -8.86 -2.44
CA VAL A 154 -7.09 -8.64 -3.86
C VAL A 154 -6.18 -7.44 -4.08
N LEU A 155 -6.38 -6.34 -3.36
CA LEU A 155 -5.50 -5.18 -3.40
C LEU A 155 -4.06 -5.55 -2.96
N PHE A 156 -3.89 -6.29 -1.87
CA PHE A 156 -2.57 -6.71 -1.40
C PHE A 156 -1.87 -7.61 -2.41
N GLU A 157 -2.57 -8.59 -2.97
CA GLU A 157 -2.03 -9.47 -3.99
C GLU A 157 -1.69 -8.73 -5.29
N GLN A 158 -2.47 -7.73 -5.69
CA GLN A 158 -2.15 -6.88 -6.84
C GLN A 158 -0.88 -6.08 -6.60
N ALA A 159 -0.70 -5.50 -5.42
CA ALA A 159 0.53 -4.81 -5.04
C ALA A 159 1.74 -5.77 -5.03
N LEU A 160 1.57 -6.99 -4.50
CA LEU A 160 2.61 -8.03 -4.53
C LEU A 160 2.98 -8.44 -5.95
N ARG A 161 1.99 -8.66 -6.83
CA ARG A 161 2.25 -9.00 -8.24
C ARG A 161 3.00 -7.89 -8.96
N ASN A 162 2.65 -6.62 -8.75
CA ASN A 162 3.37 -5.50 -9.35
C ASN A 162 4.77 -5.32 -8.76
N GLY A 163 4.94 -5.50 -7.45
CA GLY A 163 6.28 -5.53 -6.85
C GLY A 163 7.17 -6.63 -7.43
N ASN A 164 6.60 -7.81 -7.73
CA ASN A 164 7.34 -8.86 -8.44
C ASN A 164 7.71 -8.46 -9.87
N LYS A 165 6.84 -7.79 -10.62
CA LYS A 165 7.20 -7.29 -11.97
C LYS A 165 8.39 -6.33 -11.90
N VAL A 166 8.41 -5.42 -10.92
CA VAL A 166 9.56 -4.52 -10.68
C VAL A 166 10.80 -5.33 -10.30
N LEU A 167 10.66 -6.31 -9.40
CA LEU A 167 11.78 -7.12 -8.94
C LEU A 167 12.46 -7.89 -10.09
N TYR A 168 11.67 -8.36 -11.05
CA TYR A 168 12.15 -9.13 -12.22
C TYR A 168 12.20 -8.30 -13.51
N SER A 169 12.20 -6.96 -13.42
CA SER A 169 12.10 -6.09 -14.60
C SER A 169 13.28 -6.24 -15.57
N ASP A 170 14.42 -6.75 -15.10
CA ASP A 170 15.61 -7.02 -15.89
C ASP A 170 15.77 -8.50 -16.29
N GLY A 171 14.68 -9.26 -16.29
CA GLY A 171 14.70 -10.71 -16.52
C GLY A 171 15.38 -11.50 -15.40
N GLY A 172 15.54 -10.90 -14.22
CA GLY A 172 16.17 -11.50 -13.05
C GLY A 172 17.69 -11.39 -13.01
N ALA A 173 18.31 -10.57 -13.87
CA ALA A 173 19.76 -10.40 -13.90
C ALA A 173 20.31 -9.81 -12.58
N ALA A 174 19.60 -8.86 -11.95
CA ALA A 174 19.96 -8.30 -10.66
C ALA A 174 19.91 -9.36 -9.55
N ILE A 175 18.89 -10.21 -9.55
CA ILE A 175 18.76 -11.31 -8.59
C ILE A 175 19.93 -12.30 -8.76
N LYS A 176 20.28 -12.62 -10.02
CA LYS A 176 21.41 -13.49 -10.35
C LYS A 176 22.74 -12.98 -9.82
N ARG A 177 22.99 -11.68 -9.97
CA ARG A 177 24.16 -11.03 -9.39
C ARG A 177 24.12 -11.07 -7.87
N TRP A 178 23.00 -10.69 -7.27
CA TRP A 178 22.84 -10.64 -5.81
C TRP A 178 23.14 -11.99 -5.12
N TYR A 179 22.64 -13.13 -5.63
CA TYR A 179 22.96 -14.44 -5.05
C TYR A 179 24.33 -14.98 -5.49
N GLY A 180 24.85 -14.54 -6.63
CA GLY A 180 26.16 -14.94 -7.15
C GLY A 180 27.32 -14.28 -6.39
N ASP A 181 27.12 -13.02 -6.00
CA ASP A 181 28.07 -12.22 -5.22
C ASP A 181 28.12 -12.67 -3.75
N ALA A 182 27.04 -13.26 -3.22
CA ALA A 182 26.98 -13.81 -1.85
C ALA A 182 27.83 -15.08 -1.62
N ARG A 183 28.62 -15.53 -2.61
CA ARG A 183 29.56 -16.67 -2.51
C ARG A 183 31.03 -16.25 -2.53
N GLN A 184 31.33 -14.97 -2.37
CA GLN A 184 32.70 -14.44 -2.15
C GLN A 184 32.80 -13.86 -0.75
#